data_AF-A0A534N965-F1
#
_entry.id   AF-A0A534N965-F1
#
_cell.length_a   1.000
_cell.length_b   1.000
_cell.length_c   1.000
_cell.angle_alpha   90.00
_cell.angle_beta   90.00
_cell.angle_gamma   90.00
#
_symmetry.space_group_name_H-M   'P 1'
#
loop_
_entity.id
_entity.type
_entity.pdbx_description
1 polymer ?
#
loop_
_entity_poly.entity_id
_entity_poly.type
_entity_poly.pdbx_seq_one_letter_code
_entity_poly.pdbx_strand_id
1 'polypeptide(L)'
;MGLSALAPHPFGQLSEAIRLSPAEVFALAEKSLAEVENVDAIYFQGAVLDPLKVLEKIERELKTTVVASNPAMLWFMLSKLGLTYHIQGYGKLLEEWIPLADS
;
A
#
# COMPACT_ATOMS: atom_id res chain seq x y z
N MET A 1 -9.29 -19.62 5.86
CA MET A 1 -8.08 -18.82 6.17
C MET A 1 -8.56 -17.38 6.27
N GLY A 2 -8.40 -16.72 7.41
CA GLY A 2 -8.95 -15.38 7.66
C GLY A 2 -7.88 -14.30 7.52
N LEU A 3 -8.28 -13.07 7.18
CA LEU A 3 -7.43 -11.88 7.25
C LEU A 3 -7.53 -11.30 8.67
N SER A 4 -6.38 -11.01 9.28
CA SER A 4 -6.30 -10.23 10.52
C SER A 4 -5.66 -8.89 10.20
N ALA A 5 -6.15 -7.80 10.78
CA ALA A 5 -5.64 -6.45 10.55
C ALA A 5 -5.25 -5.80 11.88
N LEU A 6 -4.05 -5.23 11.90
CA LEU A 6 -3.57 -4.35 12.98
C LEU A 6 -3.64 -2.91 12.44
N ALA A 7 -4.50 -2.08 13.04
CA ALA A 7 -4.72 -0.70 12.60
C ALA A 7 -4.19 0.27 13.66
N PRO A 8 -2.97 0.81 13.50
CA PRO A 8 -2.52 1.91 14.33
C PRO A 8 -3.38 3.15 14.09
N HIS A 9 -3.60 3.96 15.14
CA HIS A 9 -4.32 5.22 15.05
C HIS A 9 -3.35 6.38 15.32
N PRO A 10 -2.44 6.70 14.38
CA PRO A 10 -1.37 7.67 14.62
C PRO A 10 -1.84 9.13 14.58
N PHE A 11 -3.07 9.39 14.14
CA PHE A 11 -3.61 10.74 13.96
C PHE A 11 -4.80 11.00 14.87
N GLY A 12 -4.87 12.21 15.44
CA GLY A 12 -6.07 12.67 16.15
C GLY A 12 -7.15 13.16 15.19
N GLN A 13 -6.75 13.68 14.03
CA GLN A 13 -7.65 14.18 12.98
C GLN A 13 -7.18 13.76 11.59
N LEU A 14 -8.12 13.50 10.68
CA LEU A 14 -7.83 13.08 9.31
C LEU A 14 -7.02 14.11 8.50
N SER A 15 -7.19 15.41 8.83
CA SER A 15 -6.48 16.52 8.18
C SER A 15 -4.97 16.49 8.40
N GLU A 16 -4.49 15.81 9.45
CA GLU A 16 -3.07 15.63 9.74
C GLU A 16 -2.40 14.74 8.68
N ALA A 17 -3.07 13.67 8.27
CA ALA A 17 -2.56 12.74 7.25
C ALA A 17 -2.41 13.38 5.87
N ILE A 18 -3.29 14.33 5.50
CA ILE A 18 -3.26 15.03 4.19
C ILE A 18 -1.97 15.84 4.01
N ARG A 19 -1.37 16.31 5.11
CA ARG A 19 -0.24 17.24 5.08
C ARG A 19 1.11 16.53 5.06
N LEU A 20 1.13 15.21 5.20
CA LEU A 20 2.38 14.47 5.24
C LEU A 20 3.09 14.51 3.89
N SER A 21 4.36 14.89 3.93
CA SER A 21 5.29 14.72 2.83
C SER A 21 5.57 13.23 2.59
N PRO A 22 6.05 12.83 1.40
CA PRO A 22 6.38 11.44 1.13
C PRO A 22 7.40 10.85 2.11
N ALA A 23 8.35 11.68 2.59
CA ALA A 23 9.33 11.26 3.59
C ALA A 23 8.66 10.96 4.95
N GLU A 24 7.67 11.75 5.36
CA GLU A 24 6.91 11.51 6.58
C GLU A 24 6.00 10.28 6.45
N VAL A 25 5.41 10.04 5.26
CA VAL A 25 4.64 8.81 4.98
C VAL A 25 5.53 7.57 5.11
N PHE A 26 6.75 7.62 4.55
CA PHE A 26 7.73 6.55 4.71
C PHE A 26 8.09 6.31 6.18
N ALA A 27 8.43 7.37 6.93
CA ALA A 27 8.80 7.26 8.33
C ALA A 27 7.65 6.72 9.20
N LEU A 28 6.41 7.09 8.88
CA LEU A 28 5.23 6.55 9.55
C LEU A 28 5.05 5.05 9.28
N ALA A 29 5.25 4.61 8.04
CA ALA A 29 5.19 3.20 7.69
C ALA A 29 6.28 2.39 8.40
N GLU A 30 7.52 2.89 8.41
CA GLU A 30 8.65 2.29 9.11
C GLU A 30 8.37 2.15 10.61
N LYS A 31 7.93 3.24 11.25
CA LYS A 31 7.57 3.24 12.67
C LYS A 31 6.45 2.26 12.97
N SER A 32 5.38 2.28 12.17
CA SER A 32 4.20 1.42 12.39
C SER A 32 4.55 -0.05 12.23
N LEU A 33 5.42 -0.39 11.27
CA LEU A 33 5.89 -1.75 11.07
C LEU A 33 6.76 -2.23 12.23
N ALA A 34 7.60 -1.35 12.80
CA ALA A 34 8.45 -1.69 13.94
C ALA A 34 7.66 -1.94 15.25
N GLU A 35 6.43 -1.44 15.35
CA GLU A 35 5.55 -1.60 16.52
C GLU A 35 4.74 -2.91 16.49
N VAL A 36 4.79 -3.67 15.39
CA VAL A 36 4.03 -4.92 15.23
C VAL A 36 4.97 -6.08 14.87
N GLU A 37 4.71 -7.25 15.44
CA GLU A 37 5.42 -8.47 15.06
C GLU A 37 4.63 -9.23 13.99
N ASN A 38 5.33 -9.76 12.98
CA ASN A 38 4.82 -10.73 12.01
C ASN A 38 3.60 -10.27 11.19
N VAL A 39 3.76 -9.24 10.36
CA VAL A 39 2.78 -8.87 9.32
C VAL A 39 3.29 -9.27 7.93
N ASP A 40 2.39 -9.76 7.08
CA ASP A 40 2.72 -10.19 5.71
C ASP A 40 2.75 -9.02 4.71
N ALA A 41 2.03 -7.93 5.02
CA ALA A 41 1.89 -6.77 4.15
C ALA A 41 1.47 -5.52 4.93
N ILE A 42 1.75 -4.35 4.35
CA ILE A 42 1.20 -3.06 4.77
C ILE A 42 0.06 -2.69 3.84
N TYR A 43 -1.07 -2.27 4.42
CA TYR A 43 -2.21 -1.75 3.66
C TYR A 43 -2.40 -0.25 3.93
N PHE A 44 -2.30 0.57 2.89
CA PHE A 44 -2.68 1.98 2.92
C PHE A 44 -4.15 2.13 2.55
N GLN A 45 -4.96 2.43 3.56
CA GLN A 45 -6.40 2.63 3.40
C GLN A 45 -6.72 4.08 3.00
N GLY A 46 -7.43 4.25 1.89
CA GLY A 46 -8.02 5.52 1.49
C GLY A 46 -7.05 6.48 0.78
N ALA A 47 -7.54 7.68 0.49
CA ALA A 47 -6.83 8.67 -0.33
C ALA A 47 -6.12 9.77 0.48
N VAL A 48 -6.30 9.79 1.80
CA VAL A 48 -5.85 10.90 2.66
C VAL A 48 -4.37 10.79 2.96
N LEU A 49 -3.89 9.59 3.26
CA LEU A 49 -2.48 9.27 3.39
C LEU A 49 -2.01 8.75 2.04
N ASP A 50 -1.27 9.56 1.29
CA ASP A 50 -0.83 9.23 -0.08
C ASP A 50 0.56 8.55 -0.09
N PRO A 51 0.64 7.22 -0.31
CA PRO A 51 1.93 6.53 -0.39
C PRO A 51 2.52 6.52 -1.79
N LEU A 52 1.84 7.05 -2.82
CA LEU A 52 2.17 6.74 -4.22
C LEU A 52 3.61 7.10 -4.59
N LYS A 53 4.14 8.19 -4.04
CA LYS A 53 5.53 8.65 -4.30
C LYS A 53 6.60 7.83 -3.59
N VAL A 54 6.22 6.99 -2.63
CA VAL A 54 7.15 6.20 -1.80
C VAL A 54 6.80 4.72 -1.76
N LEU A 55 5.80 4.26 -2.51
CA LEU A 55 5.29 2.89 -2.45
C LEU A 55 6.41 1.87 -2.73
N GLU A 56 7.11 2.03 -3.85
CA GLU A 56 8.26 1.20 -4.21
C GLU A 56 9.41 1.30 -3.18
N LYS A 57 9.63 2.51 -2.63
CA LYS A 57 10.65 2.73 -1.61
C LYS A 57 10.33 1.96 -0.33
N ILE A 58 9.07 2.01 0.12
CA ILE A 58 8.60 1.28 1.30
C ILE A 58 8.79 -0.22 1.08
N GLU A 59 8.34 -0.76 -0.06
CA GLU A 59 8.48 -2.20 -0.35
C GLU A 59 9.94 -2.66 -0.34
N ARG A 60 10.83 -1.88 -0.96
CA ARG A 60 12.25 -2.21 -1.07
C ARG A 60 12.98 -2.10 0.27
N GLU A 61 12.79 -1.01 0.99
CA GLU A 61 13.56 -0.72 2.21
C GLU A 61 13.01 -1.47 3.43
N LEU A 62 11.69 -1.59 3.55
CA LEU A 62 11.04 -2.31 4.65
C LEU A 62 10.85 -3.81 4.36
N LYS A 63 11.21 -4.26 3.14
CA LYS A 63 11.14 -5.67 2.69
C LYS A 63 9.77 -6.32 2.92
N THR A 64 8.71 -5.54 2.77
CA THR A 64 7.31 -5.97 2.90
C THR A 64 6.54 -5.65 1.65
N THR A 65 5.46 -6.39 1.38
CA THR A 65 4.51 -6.02 0.33
C THR A 65 3.69 -4.82 0.78
N VAL A 66 3.40 -3.90 -0.13
CA VAL A 66 2.55 -2.74 0.15
C VAL A 66 1.37 -2.72 -0.81
N VAL A 67 0.16 -2.64 -0.25
CA VAL A 67 -1.07 -2.50 -1.02
C VAL A 67 -1.69 -1.15 -0.68
N ALA A 68 -1.90 -0.30 -1.68
CA ALA A 68 -2.63 0.96 -1.52
C ALA A 68 -3.98 0.87 -2.22
N SER A 69 -5.03 1.41 -1.61
CA SER A 69 -6.41 1.25 -2.10
C SER A 69 -6.59 1.66 -3.56
N ASN A 70 -6.04 2.79 -3.98
CA ASN A 70 -6.25 3.31 -5.34
C ASN A 70 -5.52 2.47 -6.40
N PRO A 71 -4.21 2.16 -6.29
CA PRO A 71 -3.54 1.19 -7.14
C PRO A 71 -4.24 -0.18 -7.18
N ALA A 72 -4.66 -0.71 -6.03
CA ALA A 72 -5.33 -2.00 -5.97
C ALA A 72 -6.68 -2.01 -6.69
N MET A 73 -7.49 -0.95 -6.53
CA MET A 73 -8.75 -0.81 -7.26
C MET A 73 -8.52 -0.70 -8.77
N LEU A 74 -7.52 0.07 -9.19
CA LEU A 74 -7.15 0.21 -10.61
C LEU A 74 -6.76 -1.15 -11.21
N TRP A 75 -5.84 -1.85 -10.55
CA TRP A 75 -5.41 -3.20 -10.95
C TRP A 75 -6.59 -4.16 -11.05
N PHE A 76 -7.46 -4.19 -10.03
CA PHE A 76 -8.60 -5.09 -9.98
C PHE A 76 -9.59 -4.84 -11.12
N MET A 77 -9.98 -3.58 -11.35
CA MET A 77 -10.92 -3.22 -12.41
C MET A 77 -10.39 -3.57 -13.79
N LEU A 78 -9.12 -3.23 -14.07
CA LEU A 78 -8.50 -3.51 -15.36
C LEU A 78 -8.29 -5.02 -15.59
N SER A 79 -7.91 -5.75 -14.53
CA SER A 79 -7.79 -7.21 -14.59
C SER A 79 -9.14 -7.89 -14.85
N LYS A 80 -10.24 -7.40 -14.28
CA LYS A 80 -11.60 -7.90 -14.57
C LYS A 80 -12.04 -7.66 -16.02
N LEU A 81 -11.44 -6.69 -16.70
CA LEU A 81 -11.66 -6.44 -18.13
C LEU A 81 -10.71 -7.23 -19.04
N GLY A 82 -9.88 -8.12 -18.47
CA GLY A 82 -8.88 -8.89 -19.22
C GLY A 82 -7.68 -8.05 -19.68
N LEU A 83 -7.47 -6.87 -19.08
CA LEU A 83 -6.36 -5.98 -19.41
C LEU A 83 -5.16 -6.24 -18.48
N THR A 84 -3.96 -6.10 -19.03
CA THR A 84 -2.68 -6.29 -18.33
C THR A 84 -1.71 -5.19 -18.69
N TYR A 85 -0.98 -4.67 -17.71
CA TYR A 85 -0.02 -3.57 -17.85
C TYR A 85 1.23 -3.84 -17.01
N HIS A 86 2.29 -3.06 -17.22
CA HIS A 86 3.49 -3.06 -16.38
C HIS A 86 3.82 -1.62 -16.02
N ILE A 87 3.45 -1.18 -14.81
CA ILE A 87 3.58 0.21 -14.39
C ILE A 87 4.62 0.31 -13.27
N GLN A 88 5.82 0.78 -13.63
CA GLN A 88 6.94 0.96 -12.71
C GLN A 88 6.71 2.14 -11.75
N GLY A 89 7.31 2.08 -10.56
CA GLY A 89 7.28 3.16 -9.56
C GLY A 89 6.07 3.16 -8.63
N TYR A 90 5.09 2.28 -8.85
CA TYR A 90 3.85 2.20 -8.05
C TYR A 90 3.73 0.89 -7.26
N GLY A 91 4.87 0.25 -6.99
CA GLY A 91 5.04 -1.00 -6.29
C GLY A 91 4.65 -2.25 -7.09
N LYS A 92 4.93 -3.40 -6.47
CA LYS A 92 4.89 -4.72 -7.11
C LYS A 92 3.55 -5.07 -7.74
N LEU A 93 2.43 -4.65 -7.13
CA LEU A 93 1.10 -4.97 -7.64
C LEU A 93 0.88 -4.46 -9.07
N LEU A 94 1.32 -3.24 -9.37
CA LEU A 94 1.16 -2.65 -10.70
C LEU A 94 2.35 -2.93 -11.63
N GLU A 95 3.52 -3.20 -11.06
CA GLU A 95 4.72 -3.54 -11.84
C GLU A 95 4.64 -4.97 -12.38
N GLU A 96 4.40 -5.94 -11.50
CA GLU A 96 4.34 -7.36 -11.85
C GLU A 96 2.99 -7.75 -12.48
N TRP A 97 1.93 -7.01 -12.14
CA TRP A 97 0.56 -7.23 -12.62
C TRP A 97 0.12 -8.68 -12.50
N ILE A 98 0.05 -9.16 -11.25
CA ILE A 98 -0.36 -10.52 -10.97
C ILE A 98 -1.78 -10.75 -11.52
N PRO A 99 -2.04 -11.79 -12.33
CA PRO A 99 -3.39 -12.09 -12.82
C PRO A 99 -4.35 -12.40 -11.67
N LEU A 100 -5.63 -12.04 -11.82
CA LEU A 100 -6.66 -12.53 -10.92
C LEU A 100 -6.72 -14.06 -11.03
N ALA A 101 -6.64 -14.75 -9.89
CA ALA A 101 -6.92 -16.17 -9.85
C ALA A 101 -8.35 -16.41 -10.36
N ASP A 102 -8.52 -17.48 -11.15
CA ASP A 102 -9.85 -17.91 -11.60
C ASP A 102 -10.71 -18.16 -10.36
N SER A 103 -11.76 -17.36 -10.21
CA SER A 103 -12.71 -17.39 -9.10
C SER A 103 -13.89 -18.29 -9.40
#